data_AF-A0A8S8XKS1-F1
#
_entry.id   AF-A0A8S8XKS1-F1
#
_cell.length_a   1.000
_cell.length_b   1.000
_cell.length_c   1.000
_cell.angle_alpha   90.00
_cell.angle_beta   90.00
_cell.angle_gamma   90.00
#
_symmetry.space_group_name_H-M   'P 1'
#
loop_
_entity.id
_entity.type
_entity.pdbx_description
1 polymer ?
#
loop_
_entity_poly.entity_id
_entity_poly.type
_entity_poly.pdbx_seq_one_letter_code
_entity_poly.pdbx_strand_id
1 'polypeptide(L)'
;MAILGEDDRVRITPTASGNYRAVVEIEVIWPDGSASRASGAMIGRNDVLTAGHVVYDPAHGGYASTVYVFPARDGVAQPYGFGLATKLLADPIWVTGQNFLHDIAVITLDRNVGDLVGWYDYTAGGTDAQYTGKQIATVGFPGDKPYGTEWIGIAQVDQSTQSTLNFTSTLDVFGGQSGSPVFTRAADGSPRSIIGVISNTDGFSINRATRIQADFAPSIAAQIAGDAPSGFWPVSPADAGNSQATAKPIFLPLGALGVIGQDSDPTDWFRFDAVDAGTVTLSLRGLGNALDLVVLDSGAHEVASSRTTSIADRSITFAAVKGQTYYIEIDARGGPLSGYIIDGKLDAPQALQVAAPNATLRGTDGADLIVVSGGDDFVFAGAGNDRIEVRTLGTVGVTVQGEAGRDLVAVPGFSTSYRIEKGDPGVVRLLPFDNGPGAAPGKQVTLVGVEYVQFSEKTLFTLQQNEADVARLYSAALGRTPDIEGLNVQVAARSAGLKLHDLAQNFVNSAEFAARFGTGSDADFVERMYVNSLGRGSDAGGKSFWIDFLAAGHDRADILIGFATSPEHAQRTTDWLLVV
;
A
#
# COMPACT_ATOMS: atom_id res chain seq x y z
N MET A 1 -6.87 7.48 -21.94
CA MET A 1 -7.85 8.18 -21.09
C MET A 1 -7.34 9.59 -20.90
N ALA A 2 -8.23 10.57 -20.73
CA ALA A 2 -7.84 11.98 -20.68
C ALA A 2 -8.56 12.76 -19.59
N ILE A 3 -7.92 13.83 -19.13
CA ILE A 3 -8.56 14.89 -18.33
C ILE A 3 -9.20 15.89 -19.32
N LEU A 4 -10.48 16.16 -19.16
CA LEU A 4 -11.31 16.99 -20.02
C LEU A 4 -11.62 18.31 -19.31
N GLY A 5 -10.76 19.32 -19.49
CA GLY A 5 -10.92 20.62 -18.84
C GLY A 5 -10.18 20.69 -17.51
N GLU A 6 -10.84 21.21 -16.46
CA GLU A 6 -10.31 21.20 -15.10
C GLU A 6 -10.64 19.87 -14.42
N ASP A 7 -9.65 19.25 -13.77
CA ASP A 7 -9.83 17.95 -13.10
C ASP A 7 -10.76 18.06 -11.89
N ASP A 8 -11.97 17.50 -12.01
CA ASP A 8 -13.02 17.59 -11.00
C ASP A 8 -13.16 16.33 -10.11
N ARG A 9 -12.25 15.36 -10.25
CA ARG A 9 -12.26 14.13 -9.45
C ARG A 9 -12.04 14.41 -7.98
N VAL A 10 -12.81 13.73 -7.14
CA VAL A 10 -12.72 13.83 -5.67
C VAL A 10 -12.21 12.51 -5.10
N ARG A 11 -11.25 12.59 -4.17
CA ARG A 11 -10.75 11.41 -3.46
C ARG A 11 -11.82 10.87 -2.52
N ILE A 12 -12.02 9.56 -2.53
CA ILE A 12 -12.86 8.87 -1.55
C ILE A 12 -12.00 8.54 -0.32
N THR A 13 -12.43 8.99 0.85
CA THR A 13 -11.81 8.60 2.12
C THR A 13 -12.83 8.71 3.25
N PRO A 14 -12.98 7.69 4.13
CA PRO A 14 -12.33 6.37 4.05
C PRO A 14 -12.98 5.44 3.01
N THR A 15 -12.17 4.73 2.24
CA THR A 15 -12.59 3.78 1.17
C THR A 15 -13.35 2.57 1.71
N ALA A 16 -13.06 2.15 2.95
CA ALA A 16 -13.73 1.04 3.64
C ALA A 16 -15.19 1.32 4.07
N SER A 17 -15.73 2.50 3.76
CA SER A 17 -17.07 2.92 4.17
C SER A 17 -18.09 2.92 3.04
N GLY A 18 -19.36 2.66 3.37
CA GLY A 18 -20.47 2.71 2.43
C GLY A 18 -20.41 1.62 1.34
N ASN A 19 -20.79 1.98 0.11
CA ASN A 19 -20.76 1.06 -1.02
C ASN A 19 -19.39 1.03 -1.72
N TYR A 20 -18.56 2.06 -1.53
CA TYR A 20 -17.27 2.23 -2.21
C TYR A 20 -16.28 1.11 -1.92
N ARG A 21 -16.37 0.46 -0.75
CA ARG A 21 -15.56 -0.71 -0.38
C ARG A 21 -15.61 -1.88 -1.38
N ALA A 22 -16.65 -1.96 -2.21
CA ALA A 22 -16.79 -2.98 -3.26
C ALA A 22 -16.14 -2.59 -4.60
N VAL A 23 -15.56 -1.40 -4.71
CA VAL A 23 -14.67 -1.00 -5.82
C VAL A 23 -13.26 -1.51 -5.50
N VAL A 24 -12.55 -1.99 -6.52
CA VAL A 24 -11.28 -2.70 -6.34
C VAL A 24 -10.18 -2.10 -7.23
N GLU A 25 -8.96 -2.02 -6.71
CA GLU A 25 -7.76 -1.87 -7.55
C GLU A 25 -7.39 -3.26 -8.08
N ILE A 26 -7.00 -3.33 -9.34
CA ILE A 26 -6.59 -4.56 -9.99
C ILE A 26 -5.14 -4.40 -10.41
N GLU A 27 -4.30 -5.36 -10.01
CA GLU A 27 -2.93 -5.45 -10.48
C GLU A 27 -2.76 -6.72 -11.30
N VAL A 28 -2.16 -6.57 -12.48
CA VAL A 28 -2.11 -7.62 -13.50
C VAL A 28 -0.66 -7.89 -13.84
N ILE A 29 -0.28 -9.17 -13.89
CA ILE A 29 1.00 -9.64 -14.41
C ILE A 29 0.72 -10.40 -15.70
N TRP A 30 1.42 -10.01 -16.76
CA TRP A 30 1.22 -10.55 -18.09
C TRP A 30 2.21 -11.68 -18.42
N PRO A 31 1.92 -12.50 -19.45
CA PRO A 31 2.84 -13.54 -19.93
C PRO A 31 4.24 -13.07 -20.32
N ASP A 32 4.38 -11.82 -20.78
CA ASP A 32 5.67 -11.21 -21.12
C ASP A 32 6.46 -10.69 -19.90
N GLY A 33 5.91 -10.85 -18.68
CA GLY A 33 6.52 -10.43 -17.42
C GLY A 33 6.21 -8.99 -17.02
N SER A 34 5.56 -8.21 -17.89
CA SER A 34 5.14 -6.84 -17.58
C SER A 34 4.00 -6.81 -16.57
N ALA A 35 3.88 -5.70 -15.84
CA ALA A 35 2.81 -5.47 -14.88
C ALA A 35 1.99 -4.23 -15.26
N SER A 36 0.69 -4.28 -14.98
CA SER A 36 -0.21 -3.14 -15.18
C SER A 36 -1.20 -2.99 -14.02
N ARG A 37 -1.80 -1.81 -13.91
CA ARG A 37 -2.79 -1.47 -12.89
C ARG A 37 -4.07 -0.99 -13.53
N ALA A 38 -5.17 -1.35 -12.90
CA ALA A 38 -6.51 -1.14 -13.38
C ALA A 38 -7.48 -1.05 -12.20
N SER A 39 -8.77 -0.98 -12.51
CA SER A 39 -9.87 -0.87 -11.57
C SER A 39 -10.96 -1.89 -11.90
N GLY A 40 -11.86 -2.12 -10.96
CA GLY A 40 -13.05 -2.92 -11.16
C GLY A 40 -14.05 -2.75 -10.03
N ALA A 41 -15.08 -3.60 -10.02
CA ALA A 41 -16.01 -3.68 -8.89
C ALA A 41 -16.53 -5.09 -8.67
N MET A 42 -16.75 -5.44 -7.40
CA MET A 42 -17.41 -6.69 -7.03
C MET A 42 -18.85 -6.70 -7.57
N ILE A 43 -19.21 -7.78 -8.27
CA ILE A 43 -20.55 -8.06 -8.80
C ILE A 43 -21.13 -9.41 -8.31
N GLY A 44 -20.39 -10.08 -7.44
CA GLY A 44 -20.78 -11.34 -6.80
C GLY A 44 -19.93 -11.62 -5.57
N ARG A 45 -20.10 -12.81 -4.98
CA ARG A 45 -19.35 -13.22 -3.78
C ARG A 45 -17.84 -13.26 -4.03
N ASN A 46 -17.42 -13.64 -5.23
CA ASN A 46 -16.02 -13.74 -5.64
C ASN A 46 -15.80 -13.24 -7.06
N ASP A 47 -16.74 -12.47 -7.63
CA ASP A 47 -16.68 -12.01 -9.02
C ASP A 47 -16.49 -10.51 -9.12
N VAL A 48 -15.59 -10.10 -10.02
CA VAL A 48 -15.25 -8.69 -10.27
C VAL A 48 -15.53 -8.37 -11.74
N LEU A 49 -16.27 -7.29 -11.99
CA LEU A 49 -16.42 -6.71 -13.32
C LEU A 49 -15.27 -5.74 -13.60
N THR A 50 -14.67 -5.84 -14.79
CA THR A 50 -13.62 -4.93 -15.26
C THR A 50 -13.64 -4.81 -16.80
N ALA A 51 -12.67 -4.12 -17.39
CA ALA A 51 -12.50 -4.04 -18.84
C ALA A 51 -11.79 -5.29 -19.41
N GLY A 52 -12.05 -5.62 -20.66
CA GLY A 52 -11.45 -6.77 -21.37
C GLY A 52 -9.93 -6.69 -21.47
N HIS A 53 -9.39 -5.52 -21.79
CA HIS A 53 -7.95 -5.30 -21.91
C HIS A 53 -7.20 -5.38 -20.57
N VAL A 54 -7.91 -5.38 -19.44
CA VAL A 54 -7.31 -5.60 -18.12
C VAL A 54 -6.93 -7.06 -17.94
N VAL A 55 -7.64 -8.00 -18.57
CA VAL A 55 -7.42 -9.44 -18.38
C VAL A 55 -6.90 -10.15 -19.62
N TYR A 56 -7.05 -9.55 -20.80
CA TYR A 56 -6.60 -10.10 -22.07
C TYR A 56 -6.03 -9.01 -22.99
N ASP A 57 -4.75 -9.15 -23.34
CA ASP A 57 -4.09 -8.32 -24.33
C ASP A 57 -3.06 -9.14 -25.15
N PRO A 58 -3.29 -9.43 -26.44
CA PRO A 58 -2.32 -10.05 -27.34
C PRO A 58 -0.95 -9.36 -27.37
N ALA A 59 -0.88 -8.05 -27.14
CA ALA A 59 0.41 -7.34 -27.09
C ALA A 59 1.31 -7.85 -25.95
N HIS A 60 0.69 -8.35 -24.88
CA HIS A 60 1.36 -8.87 -23.69
C HIS A 60 1.30 -10.42 -23.60
N GLY A 61 0.95 -11.10 -24.70
CA GLY A 61 0.91 -12.57 -24.77
C GLY A 61 -0.45 -13.22 -24.52
N GLY A 62 -1.54 -12.43 -24.47
CA GLY A 62 -2.90 -12.93 -24.38
C GLY A 62 -3.51 -12.73 -22.99
N TYR A 63 -4.09 -13.79 -22.40
CA TYR A 63 -4.67 -13.71 -21.06
C TYR A 63 -3.57 -13.42 -20.03
N ALA A 64 -3.90 -12.58 -19.04
CA ALA A 64 -3.03 -12.31 -17.91
C ALA A 64 -2.63 -13.60 -17.19
N SER A 65 -1.37 -13.66 -16.77
CA SER A 65 -0.81 -14.80 -16.02
C SER A 65 -1.32 -14.82 -14.60
N THR A 66 -1.35 -13.64 -13.96
CA THR A 66 -1.74 -13.47 -12.56
C THR A 66 -2.51 -12.17 -12.43
N VAL A 67 -3.61 -12.17 -11.69
CA VAL A 67 -4.38 -10.96 -11.39
C VAL A 67 -4.67 -10.91 -9.90
N TYR A 68 -4.26 -9.82 -9.26
CA TYR A 68 -4.55 -9.49 -7.87
C TYR A 68 -5.67 -8.46 -7.82
N VAL A 69 -6.59 -8.63 -6.89
CA VAL A 69 -7.72 -7.72 -6.70
C VAL A 69 -7.74 -7.21 -5.27
N PHE A 70 -7.55 -5.91 -5.09
CA PHE A 70 -7.46 -5.20 -3.81
C PHE A 70 -8.73 -4.37 -3.58
N PRO A 71 -9.76 -4.91 -2.91
CA PRO A 71 -10.93 -4.14 -2.49
C PRO A 71 -10.61 -2.98 -1.56
N ALA A 72 -11.20 -1.82 -1.84
CA ALA A 72 -11.15 -0.63 -1.00
C ALA A 72 -9.73 -0.14 -0.65
N ARG A 73 -8.75 -0.35 -1.54
CA ARG A 73 -7.37 0.10 -1.32
C ARG A 73 -7.34 1.61 -1.03
N ASP A 74 -6.54 2.03 -0.05
CA ASP A 74 -6.33 3.46 0.23
C ASP A 74 -4.85 3.73 0.47
N GLY A 75 -4.17 4.19 -0.57
CA GLY A 75 -2.72 4.26 -0.53
C GLY A 75 -2.13 2.87 -0.57
N VAL A 76 -1.22 2.63 0.36
CA VAL A 76 -0.65 1.30 0.62
C VAL A 76 -1.53 0.43 1.51
N ALA A 77 -2.56 0.99 2.16
CA ALA A 77 -3.45 0.23 3.03
C ALA A 77 -4.36 -0.69 2.19
N GLN A 78 -4.44 -1.96 2.59
CA GLN A 78 -5.31 -2.97 2.00
C GLN A 78 -6.34 -3.44 3.03
N PRO A 79 -7.43 -2.67 3.28
CA PRO A 79 -8.31 -2.93 4.42
C PRO A 79 -8.91 -4.34 4.44
N TYR A 80 -9.10 -4.96 3.27
CA TYR A 80 -9.64 -6.31 3.17
C TYR A 80 -8.66 -7.31 2.55
N GLY A 81 -7.36 -6.97 2.46
CA GLY A 81 -6.35 -7.75 1.72
C GLY A 81 -6.65 -7.84 0.23
N PHE A 82 -6.17 -8.89 -0.44
CA PHE A 82 -6.42 -9.12 -1.87
C PHE A 82 -7.05 -10.48 -2.16
N GLY A 83 -7.72 -10.62 -3.31
CA GLY A 83 -8.11 -11.91 -3.89
C GLY A 83 -7.27 -12.20 -5.12
N LEU A 84 -6.96 -13.47 -5.37
CA LEU A 84 -6.23 -13.90 -6.57
C LEU A 84 -7.23 -14.42 -7.61
N ALA A 85 -7.06 -14.04 -8.87
CA ALA A 85 -7.88 -14.57 -9.94
C ALA A 85 -7.63 -16.06 -10.16
N THR A 86 -8.70 -16.83 -10.23
CA THR A 86 -8.71 -18.26 -10.62
C THR A 86 -9.24 -18.48 -12.02
N LYS A 87 -10.02 -17.51 -12.53
CA LYS A 87 -10.63 -17.58 -13.86
C LYS A 87 -10.82 -16.17 -14.40
N LEU A 88 -10.50 -16.02 -15.68
CA LEU A 88 -10.63 -14.78 -16.44
C LEU A 88 -11.57 -15.04 -17.61
N LEU A 89 -12.59 -14.21 -17.76
CA LEU A 89 -13.54 -14.27 -18.88
C LEU A 89 -13.67 -12.88 -19.48
N ALA A 90 -13.03 -12.66 -20.63
CA ALA A 90 -13.28 -11.49 -21.46
C ALA A 90 -14.34 -11.80 -22.53
N ASP A 91 -15.03 -10.77 -23.00
CA ASP A 91 -15.95 -10.90 -24.15
C ASP A 91 -15.19 -11.53 -25.35
N PRO A 92 -15.70 -12.62 -25.95
CA PRO A 92 -15.04 -13.27 -27.09
C PRO A 92 -14.78 -12.34 -28.29
N ILE A 93 -15.60 -11.29 -28.47
CA ILE A 93 -15.42 -10.29 -29.53
C ILE A 93 -14.22 -9.38 -29.20
N TRP A 94 -13.97 -9.09 -27.92
CA TRP A 94 -12.71 -8.47 -27.49
C TRP A 94 -11.53 -9.40 -27.73
N VAL A 95 -11.62 -10.65 -27.26
CA VAL A 95 -10.51 -11.63 -27.34
C VAL A 95 -10.05 -11.86 -28.78
N THR A 96 -10.98 -11.93 -29.74
CA THR A 96 -10.66 -12.25 -31.12
C THR A 96 -10.32 -11.03 -31.99
N GLY A 97 -10.80 -9.84 -31.63
CA GLY A 97 -10.72 -8.66 -32.50
C GLY A 97 -10.23 -7.37 -31.86
N GLN A 98 -9.91 -7.37 -30.55
CA GLN A 98 -9.66 -6.17 -29.75
C GLN A 98 -10.67 -5.05 -30.00
N ASN A 99 -11.94 -5.45 -30.15
CA ASN A 99 -13.01 -4.52 -30.43
C ASN A 99 -13.40 -3.79 -29.14
N PHE A 100 -13.02 -2.53 -29.05
CA PHE A 100 -13.33 -1.64 -27.93
C PHE A 100 -14.82 -1.46 -27.61
N LEU A 101 -15.73 -1.86 -28.50
CA LEU A 101 -17.18 -1.91 -28.20
C LEU A 101 -17.56 -3.08 -27.28
N HIS A 102 -16.66 -4.06 -27.13
CA HIS A 102 -16.81 -5.27 -26.33
C HIS A 102 -15.71 -5.41 -25.27
N ASP A 103 -15.02 -4.31 -24.94
CA ASP A 103 -13.94 -4.29 -23.97
C ASP A 103 -14.50 -4.39 -22.54
N ILE A 104 -14.90 -5.60 -22.14
CA ILE A 104 -15.47 -5.96 -20.84
C ILE A 104 -15.05 -7.39 -20.46
N ALA A 105 -14.86 -7.61 -19.16
CA ALA A 105 -14.50 -8.91 -18.61
C ALA A 105 -15.00 -9.13 -17.18
N VAL A 106 -14.99 -10.39 -16.76
CA VAL A 106 -15.25 -10.85 -15.40
C VAL A 106 -14.05 -11.64 -14.89
N ILE A 107 -13.65 -11.37 -13.66
CA ILE A 107 -12.62 -12.10 -12.92
C ILE A 107 -13.30 -12.86 -11.78
N THR A 108 -13.05 -14.16 -11.67
CA THR A 108 -13.42 -14.96 -10.49
C THR A 108 -12.22 -15.08 -9.55
N LEU A 109 -12.43 -14.86 -8.26
CA LEU A 109 -11.41 -14.89 -7.22
C LEU A 109 -11.37 -16.23 -6.49
N ASP A 110 -10.21 -16.54 -5.90
CA ASP A 110 -9.93 -17.71 -5.05
C ASP A 110 -10.67 -17.68 -3.70
N ARG A 111 -11.17 -16.52 -3.30
CA ARG A 111 -11.92 -16.32 -2.06
C ARG A 111 -13.14 -15.40 -2.24
N ASN A 112 -14.10 -15.54 -1.34
CA ASN A 112 -15.36 -14.79 -1.35
C ASN A 112 -15.20 -13.33 -0.84
N VAL A 113 -14.42 -12.51 -1.54
CA VAL A 113 -14.17 -11.09 -1.18
C VAL A 113 -15.48 -10.29 -1.04
N GLY A 114 -16.46 -10.55 -1.89
CA GLY A 114 -17.76 -9.88 -1.90
C GLY A 114 -18.56 -10.11 -0.62
N ASP A 115 -18.32 -11.19 0.12
CA ASP A 115 -18.97 -11.40 1.43
C ASP A 115 -18.45 -10.41 2.49
N LEU A 116 -17.26 -9.83 2.30
CA LEU A 116 -16.65 -8.84 3.20
C LEU A 116 -17.06 -7.41 2.83
N VAL A 117 -17.12 -7.12 1.53
CA VAL A 117 -17.28 -5.76 1.02
C VAL A 117 -18.66 -5.47 0.40
N GLY A 118 -19.49 -6.50 0.26
CA GLY A 118 -20.69 -6.44 -0.57
C GLY A 118 -20.33 -6.48 -2.05
N TRP A 119 -21.35 -6.31 -2.89
CA TRP A 119 -21.20 -6.21 -4.33
C TRP A 119 -22.32 -5.36 -4.92
N TYR A 120 -22.13 -4.94 -6.17
CA TYR A 120 -23.10 -4.14 -6.90
C TYR A 120 -23.97 -5.00 -7.80
N ASP A 121 -25.24 -4.62 -7.91
CA ASP A 121 -26.08 -5.06 -9.01
C ASP A 121 -25.62 -4.43 -10.33
N TYR A 122 -25.84 -5.12 -11.44
CA TYR A 122 -25.56 -4.60 -12.78
C TYR A 122 -26.79 -4.64 -13.69
N THR A 123 -26.86 -3.70 -14.63
CA THR A 123 -27.96 -3.58 -15.59
C THR A 123 -27.42 -3.77 -17.00
N ALA A 124 -27.87 -4.84 -17.66
CA ALA A 124 -27.52 -5.14 -19.03
C ALA A 124 -28.49 -4.52 -20.04
N GLY A 125 -27.97 -4.05 -21.18
CA GLY A 125 -28.76 -3.47 -22.26
C GLY A 125 -29.33 -2.09 -21.93
N GLY A 126 -30.57 -1.84 -22.33
CA GLY A 126 -31.23 -0.51 -22.30
C GLY A 126 -31.16 0.24 -23.62
N THR A 127 -31.97 1.28 -23.77
CA THR A 127 -32.01 2.10 -25.00
C THR A 127 -31.02 3.26 -24.91
N ASP A 128 -30.53 3.76 -26.05
CA ASP A 128 -29.60 4.91 -26.08
C ASP A 128 -30.23 6.16 -25.44
N ALA A 129 -31.56 6.33 -25.60
CA ALA A 129 -32.33 7.40 -24.97
C ALA A 129 -32.44 7.27 -23.45
N GLN A 130 -32.27 6.06 -22.89
CA GLN A 130 -32.29 5.83 -21.46
C GLN A 130 -31.07 6.45 -20.77
N TYR A 131 -29.91 6.44 -21.44
CA TYR A 131 -28.63 6.87 -20.87
C TYR A 131 -28.16 8.22 -21.37
N THR A 132 -28.46 8.60 -22.63
CA THR A 132 -28.07 9.91 -23.17
C THR A 132 -28.65 11.04 -22.32
N GLY A 133 -27.78 11.96 -21.89
CA GLY A 133 -28.11 13.08 -21.02
C GLY A 133 -28.27 12.73 -19.54
N LYS A 134 -28.02 11.49 -19.10
CA LYS A 134 -28.08 11.12 -17.67
C LYS A 134 -26.77 11.46 -16.97
N GLN A 135 -26.89 11.92 -15.71
CA GLN A 135 -25.75 12.04 -14.82
C GLN A 135 -25.39 10.67 -14.24
N ILE A 136 -24.11 10.33 -14.32
CA ILE A 136 -23.52 9.08 -13.84
C ILE A 136 -22.35 9.38 -12.91
N ALA A 137 -21.87 8.34 -12.24
CA ALA A 137 -20.62 8.38 -11.48
C ALA A 137 -19.68 7.27 -11.96
N THR A 138 -18.38 7.51 -11.95
CA THR A 138 -17.35 6.47 -12.06
C THR A 138 -16.50 6.50 -10.80
N VAL A 139 -16.07 5.33 -10.33
CA VAL A 139 -15.18 5.23 -9.16
C VAL A 139 -14.06 4.26 -9.49
N GLY A 140 -12.82 4.61 -9.18
CA GLY A 140 -11.67 3.73 -9.42
C GLY A 140 -10.34 4.33 -8.99
N PHE A 141 -9.26 3.75 -9.52
CA PHE A 141 -7.87 3.96 -9.07
C PHE A 141 -7.02 4.61 -10.18
N PRO A 142 -7.08 5.95 -10.32
CA PRO A 142 -6.30 6.66 -11.33
C PRO A 142 -4.81 6.68 -11.01
N GLY A 143 -3.98 6.38 -12.02
CA GLY A 143 -2.53 6.32 -11.91
C GLY A 143 -1.82 7.69 -11.84
N ASP A 144 -2.53 8.79 -12.12
CA ASP A 144 -2.03 10.16 -11.96
C ASP A 144 -2.27 10.76 -10.56
N LYS A 145 -2.89 9.98 -9.66
CA LYS A 145 -3.10 10.33 -8.26
C LYS A 145 -2.13 9.53 -7.37
N PRO A 146 -2.01 9.85 -6.07
CA PRO A 146 -1.22 9.03 -5.15
C PRO A 146 -1.60 7.56 -5.28
N TYR A 147 -0.58 6.70 -5.29
CA TYR A 147 -0.72 5.26 -5.52
C TYR A 147 -1.83 4.63 -4.67
N GLY A 148 -2.60 3.70 -5.25
CA GLY A 148 -3.63 2.94 -4.53
C GLY A 148 -4.75 3.78 -3.91
N THR A 149 -4.95 5.04 -4.33
CA THR A 149 -6.06 5.87 -3.82
C THR A 149 -7.28 5.82 -4.74
N GLU A 150 -8.46 5.74 -4.13
CA GLU A 150 -9.76 5.66 -4.81
C GLU A 150 -10.34 7.07 -5.07
N TRP A 151 -10.85 7.30 -6.27
CA TRP A 151 -11.39 8.60 -6.70
C TRP A 151 -12.72 8.43 -7.44
N ILE A 152 -13.63 9.37 -7.20
CA ILE A 152 -14.91 9.48 -7.90
C ILE A 152 -14.86 10.61 -8.94
N GLY A 153 -15.36 10.32 -10.14
CA GLY A 153 -15.70 11.30 -11.17
C GLY A 153 -17.21 11.32 -11.40
N ILE A 154 -17.78 12.51 -11.60
CA ILE A 154 -19.20 12.69 -11.92
C ILE A 154 -19.31 13.30 -13.31
N ALA A 155 -20.18 12.75 -14.14
CA ALA A 155 -20.33 13.25 -15.50
C ALA A 155 -21.74 13.08 -16.05
N GLN A 156 -22.01 13.75 -17.16
CA GLN A 156 -23.21 13.53 -17.94
C GLN A 156 -22.87 12.74 -19.19
N VAL A 157 -23.65 11.72 -19.52
CA VAL A 157 -23.45 10.96 -20.76
C VAL A 157 -23.83 11.85 -21.94
N ASP A 158 -22.84 12.31 -22.71
CA ASP A 158 -23.07 13.16 -23.88
C ASP A 158 -23.80 12.39 -24.99
N GLN A 159 -23.38 11.14 -25.21
CA GLN A 159 -24.01 10.27 -26.20
C GLN A 159 -23.89 8.80 -25.78
N SER A 160 -25.02 8.09 -25.72
CA SER A 160 -25.04 6.63 -25.64
C SER A 160 -25.24 6.02 -27.03
N THR A 161 -24.54 4.92 -27.29
CA THR A 161 -24.80 3.98 -28.39
C THR A 161 -25.14 2.62 -27.79
N GLN A 162 -25.57 1.64 -28.60
CA GLN A 162 -25.86 0.28 -28.16
C GLN A 162 -24.75 -0.33 -27.27
N SER A 163 -23.48 0.00 -27.52
CA SER A 163 -22.33 -0.61 -26.85
C SER A 163 -21.51 0.35 -26.00
N THR A 164 -21.66 1.67 -26.14
CA THR A 164 -20.82 2.64 -25.43
C THR A 164 -21.59 3.78 -24.78
N LEU A 165 -21.00 4.33 -23.72
CA LEU A 165 -21.28 5.65 -23.18
C LEU A 165 -20.11 6.55 -23.55
N ASN A 166 -20.37 7.65 -24.25
CA ASN A 166 -19.34 8.59 -24.69
C ASN A 166 -19.46 9.88 -23.89
N PHE A 167 -18.30 10.37 -23.46
CA PHE A 167 -18.13 11.58 -22.70
C PHE A 167 -17.12 12.47 -23.43
N THR A 168 -17.60 13.53 -24.07
CA THR A 168 -16.83 14.45 -24.91
C THR A 168 -16.55 15.78 -24.21
N SER A 169 -17.31 16.09 -23.16
CA SER A 169 -17.23 17.38 -22.45
C SER A 169 -17.09 17.27 -20.94
N THR A 170 -17.33 16.08 -20.37
CA THR A 170 -17.30 15.80 -18.93
C THR A 170 -16.66 14.43 -18.70
N LEU A 171 -16.39 14.07 -17.44
CA LEU A 171 -15.74 12.83 -17.02
C LEU A 171 -14.21 12.80 -17.19
N ASP A 172 -13.51 13.22 -16.14
CA ASP A 172 -12.07 13.02 -16.02
C ASP A 172 -11.75 11.58 -15.63
N VAL A 173 -10.95 10.90 -16.46
CA VAL A 173 -10.40 9.57 -16.17
C VAL A 173 -8.96 9.48 -16.68
N PHE A 174 -8.15 8.62 -16.07
CA PHE A 174 -6.74 8.45 -16.43
C PHE A 174 -6.35 6.97 -16.44
N GLY A 175 -5.21 6.63 -17.04
CA GLY A 175 -4.66 5.27 -16.98
C GLY A 175 -4.63 4.76 -15.54
N GLY A 176 -5.02 3.49 -15.31
CA GLY A 176 -5.35 2.95 -13.99
C GLY A 176 -6.87 2.85 -13.72
N GLN A 177 -7.68 3.74 -14.32
CA GLN A 177 -9.14 3.65 -14.23
C GLN A 177 -9.79 2.69 -15.24
N SER A 178 -9.01 1.99 -16.07
CA SER A 178 -9.52 0.88 -16.89
C SER A 178 -10.29 -0.12 -16.05
N GLY A 179 -11.54 -0.38 -16.42
CA GLY A 179 -12.45 -1.25 -15.70
C GLY A 179 -13.27 -0.60 -14.58
N SER A 180 -13.05 0.69 -14.28
CA SER A 180 -13.83 1.40 -13.25
C SER A 180 -15.34 1.29 -13.54
N PRO A 181 -16.17 0.91 -12.56
CA PRO A 181 -17.62 0.84 -12.74
C PRO A 181 -18.23 2.21 -13.05
N VAL A 182 -19.15 2.24 -14.02
CA VAL A 182 -20.02 3.39 -14.29
C VAL A 182 -21.40 3.13 -13.71
N PHE A 183 -21.82 3.99 -12.78
CA PHE A 183 -23.06 3.86 -12.03
C PHE A 183 -24.14 4.83 -12.51
N THR A 184 -25.39 4.36 -12.52
CA THR A 184 -26.54 5.27 -12.43
C THR A 184 -26.68 5.81 -11.01
N ARG A 185 -27.05 7.09 -10.86
CA ARG A 185 -27.22 7.73 -9.54
C ARG A 185 -28.68 7.64 -9.05
N ALA A 186 -28.86 7.34 -7.77
CA ALA A 186 -30.13 7.52 -7.06
C ALA A 186 -30.42 9.01 -6.81
N ALA A 187 -31.63 9.33 -6.36
CA ALA A 187 -32.02 10.70 -6.01
C ALA A 187 -31.22 11.29 -4.84
N ASP A 188 -30.67 10.44 -3.96
CA ASP A 188 -29.77 10.81 -2.86
C ASP A 188 -28.29 10.88 -3.28
N GLY A 189 -27.99 10.61 -4.56
CA GLY A 189 -26.65 10.67 -5.12
C GLY A 189 -25.81 9.40 -4.99
N SER A 190 -26.33 8.35 -4.35
CA SER A 190 -25.65 7.05 -4.22
C SER A 190 -25.61 6.25 -5.53
N PRO A 191 -24.57 5.41 -5.75
CA PRO A 191 -24.54 4.49 -6.89
C PRO A 191 -25.62 3.41 -6.76
N ARG A 192 -26.40 3.19 -7.83
CA ARG A 192 -27.47 2.17 -7.86
C ARG A 192 -27.05 0.86 -8.50
N SER A 193 -26.66 0.92 -9.77
CA SER A 193 -26.33 -0.26 -10.57
C SER A 193 -25.29 0.11 -11.60
N ILE A 194 -24.37 -0.83 -11.83
CA ILE A 194 -23.33 -0.72 -12.85
C ILE A 194 -23.98 -0.90 -14.23
N ILE A 195 -23.76 0.06 -15.13
CA ILE A 195 -24.26 0.03 -16.51
C ILE A 195 -23.16 -0.17 -17.55
N GLY A 196 -21.90 -0.09 -17.12
CA GLY A 196 -20.72 -0.23 -17.96
C GLY A 196 -19.44 -0.09 -17.17
N VAL A 197 -18.31 -0.24 -17.86
CA VAL A 197 -16.97 -0.08 -17.32
C VAL A 197 -16.17 0.91 -18.16
N ILE A 198 -15.36 1.76 -17.52
CA ILE A 198 -14.42 2.64 -18.23
C ILE A 198 -13.45 1.77 -19.04
N SER A 199 -13.29 2.07 -20.33
CA SER A 199 -12.53 1.22 -21.25
C SER A 199 -11.45 1.99 -21.99
N ASN A 200 -11.82 2.98 -22.80
CA ASN A 200 -10.91 3.58 -23.76
C ASN A 200 -11.17 5.06 -24.00
N THR A 201 -10.37 5.64 -24.89
CA THR A 201 -10.48 7.01 -25.39
C THR A 201 -10.20 7.03 -26.89
N ASP A 202 -10.61 8.10 -27.57
CA ASP A 202 -10.14 8.41 -28.93
C ASP A 202 -8.72 9.04 -28.96
N GLY A 203 -8.11 9.23 -27.79
CA GLY A 203 -6.73 9.68 -27.64
C GLY A 203 -6.58 11.17 -27.33
N PHE A 204 -7.63 11.99 -27.46
CA PHE A 204 -7.52 13.45 -27.21
C PHE A 204 -8.79 14.13 -26.66
N SER A 205 -10.00 13.62 -26.96
CA SER A 205 -11.22 14.41 -26.82
C SER A 205 -12.43 13.67 -26.25
N ILE A 206 -12.37 12.33 -26.15
CA ILE A 206 -13.52 11.53 -25.70
C ILE A 206 -13.04 10.44 -24.75
N ASN A 207 -13.64 10.36 -23.57
CA ASN A 207 -13.58 9.19 -22.70
C ASN A 207 -14.78 8.28 -22.97
N ARG A 208 -14.58 6.96 -22.90
CA ARG A 208 -15.62 5.97 -23.18
C ARG A 208 -15.72 4.90 -22.12
N ALA A 209 -16.96 4.51 -21.85
CA ALA A 209 -17.28 3.30 -21.11
C ALA A 209 -17.94 2.26 -22.03
N THR A 210 -17.52 1.01 -21.92
CA THR A 210 -18.19 -0.14 -22.55
C THR A 210 -19.45 -0.45 -21.74
N ARG A 211 -20.62 -0.46 -22.38
CA ARG A 211 -21.88 -0.83 -21.75
C ARG A 211 -21.92 -2.34 -21.51
N ILE A 212 -22.60 -2.76 -20.45
CA ILE A 212 -22.93 -4.17 -20.25
C ILE A 212 -23.99 -4.54 -21.29
N GLN A 213 -23.59 -5.26 -22.32
CA GLN A 213 -24.47 -5.62 -23.43
C GLN A 213 -25.33 -6.85 -23.10
N ALA A 214 -26.51 -6.94 -23.72
CA ALA A 214 -27.47 -8.02 -23.44
C ALA A 214 -27.01 -9.40 -23.96
N ASP A 215 -26.07 -9.43 -24.89
CA ASP A 215 -25.46 -10.64 -25.45
C ASP A 215 -24.34 -11.20 -24.56
N PHE A 216 -23.58 -10.34 -23.85
CA PHE A 216 -22.55 -10.79 -22.91
C PHE A 216 -23.07 -11.02 -21.48
N ALA A 217 -24.17 -10.36 -21.09
CA ALA A 217 -24.76 -10.52 -19.76
C ALA A 217 -25.08 -11.98 -19.34
N PRO A 218 -25.53 -12.88 -20.23
CA PRO A 218 -25.68 -14.30 -19.91
C PRO A 218 -24.35 -14.98 -19.54
N SER A 219 -23.23 -14.59 -20.16
CA SER A 219 -21.90 -15.12 -19.83
C SER A 219 -21.44 -14.65 -18.45
N ILE A 220 -21.71 -13.39 -18.09
CA ILE A 220 -21.49 -12.86 -16.73
C ILE A 220 -22.30 -13.68 -15.72
N ALA A 221 -23.60 -13.84 -15.96
CA ALA A 221 -24.48 -14.58 -15.06
C ALA A 221 -24.08 -16.06 -14.94
N ALA A 222 -23.64 -16.69 -16.04
CA ALA A 222 -23.17 -18.06 -16.05
C ALA A 222 -21.84 -18.24 -15.30
N GLN A 223 -20.95 -17.24 -15.33
CA GLN A 223 -19.74 -17.25 -14.51
C GLN A 223 -20.11 -17.21 -13.03
N ILE A 224 -20.86 -16.19 -12.60
CA ILE A 224 -21.30 -16.04 -11.21
C ILE A 224 -22.04 -17.29 -10.70
N ALA A 225 -22.90 -17.89 -11.52
CA ALA A 225 -23.67 -19.08 -11.13
C ALA A 225 -22.86 -20.38 -11.17
N GLY A 226 -21.86 -20.47 -12.06
CA GLY A 226 -21.02 -21.65 -12.25
C GLY A 226 -19.88 -21.75 -11.25
N ASP A 227 -19.55 -20.64 -10.60
CA ASP A 227 -18.52 -20.58 -9.59
C ASP A 227 -19.13 -21.11 -8.28
N ALA A 228 -18.80 -22.36 -7.95
CA ALA A 228 -19.10 -22.89 -6.63
C ALA A 228 -18.44 -21.96 -5.61
N PRO A 229 -19.13 -21.55 -4.53
CA PRO A 229 -18.44 -20.89 -3.44
C PRO A 229 -17.24 -21.79 -3.11
N SER A 230 -16.02 -21.26 -3.13
CA SER A 230 -14.95 -21.92 -2.40
C SER A 230 -15.55 -22.19 -1.02
N GLY A 231 -15.49 -23.45 -0.53
CA GLY A 231 -16.35 -24.06 0.50
C GLY A 231 -16.36 -23.38 1.88
N PHE A 232 -16.58 -22.09 1.87
CA PHE A 232 -16.36 -21.05 2.84
C PHE A 232 -17.70 -20.35 2.93
N TRP A 233 -18.63 -21.01 3.61
CA TRP A 233 -19.94 -20.46 3.92
C TRP A 233 -19.76 -19.28 4.88
N PRO A 234 -20.23 -18.07 4.57
CA PRO A 234 -20.66 -17.16 5.62
C PRO A 234 -22.06 -17.63 6.03
N VAL A 235 -22.09 -18.55 6.99
CA VAL A 235 -23.27 -18.70 7.86
C VAL A 235 -23.11 -17.69 9.00
N SER A 236 -24.22 -17.02 9.35
CA SER A 236 -24.43 -16.34 10.65
C SER A 236 -23.51 -16.89 11.75
N PRO A 237 -22.85 -16.05 12.58
CA PRO A 237 -21.71 -16.45 13.40
C PRO A 237 -22.03 -17.73 14.17
N ALA A 238 -21.51 -18.85 13.69
CA ALA A 238 -21.39 -20.04 14.53
C ALA A 238 -20.26 -19.74 15.51
N ASP A 239 -20.53 -19.94 16.80
CA ASP A 239 -19.59 -19.78 17.92
C ASP A 239 -18.21 -20.35 17.61
N ALA A 240 -17.19 -19.86 18.32
CA ALA A 240 -15.94 -20.60 18.35
C ALA A 240 -16.16 -21.96 19.04
N GLY A 241 -15.15 -22.83 18.98
CA GLY A 241 -15.26 -24.10 19.66
C GLY A 241 -15.24 -23.88 21.18
N ASN A 242 -16.11 -24.52 21.95
CA ASN A 242 -16.11 -24.39 23.41
C ASN A 242 -15.06 -25.32 24.08
N SER A 243 -14.11 -25.84 23.29
CA SER A 243 -13.02 -26.71 23.72
C SER A 243 -11.93 -26.77 22.65
N GLN A 244 -10.71 -27.14 23.04
CA GLN A 244 -9.60 -27.35 22.10
C GLN A 244 -9.93 -28.36 20.99
N ALA A 245 -10.71 -29.41 21.29
CA ALA A 245 -11.08 -30.43 20.31
C ALA A 245 -12.08 -29.93 19.26
N THR A 246 -12.90 -28.95 19.62
CA THR A 246 -13.90 -28.31 18.75
C THR A 246 -13.42 -26.98 18.20
N ALA A 247 -12.16 -26.60 18.47
CA ALA A 247 -11.58 -25.31 18.11
C ALA A 247 -11.83 -24.94 16.64
N LYS A 248 -12.35 -23.74 16.42
CA LYS A 248 -12.76 -23.25 15.11
C LYS A 248 -11.54 -22.92 14.23
N PRO A 249 -11.41 -23.49 13.02
CA PRO A 249 -10.29 -23.18 12.15
C PRO A 249 -10.35 -21.72 11.66
N ILE A 250 -9.22 -21.03 11.73
CA ILE A 250 -9.01 -19.66 11.25
C ILE A 250 -7.72 -19.60 10.40
N PHE A 251 -7.60 -18.56 9.57
CA PHE A 251 -6.43 -18.34 8.71
C PHE A 251 -5.86 -16.95 9.00
N LEU A 252 -4.53 -16.83 8.96
CA LEU A 252 -3.85 -15.55 9.13
C LEU A 252 -3.37 -15.03 7.76
N PRO A 253 -3.49 -13.72 7.47
CA PRO A 253 -4.03 -12.67 8.34
C PRO A 253 -5.57 -12.69 8.44
N LEU A 254 -6.08 -12.26 9.60
CA LEU A 254 -7.50 -11.97 9.81
C LEU A 254 -7.77 -10.55 9.28
N GLY A 255 -8.69 -10.41 8.31
CA GLY A 255 -9.02 -9.11 7.68
C GLY A 255 -9.69 -8.10 8.64
N ALA A 256 -10.04 -6.90 8.15
CA ALA A 256 -10.43 -5.72 8.95
C ALA A 256 -11.53 -5.87 10.03
N LEU A 257 -12.31 -6.96 10.04
CA LEU A 257 -13.36 -7.19 11.05
C LEU A 257 -12.96 -8.21 12.13
N GLY A 258 -11.81 -8.90 12.00
CA GLY A 258 -11.41 -9.99 12.89
C GLY A 258 -12.43 -11.14 12.95
N VAL A 259 -12.26 -12.06 13.91
CA VAL A 259 -13.31 -13.03 14.29
C VAL A 259 -14.05 -12.50 15.52
N ILE A 260 -15.37 -12.63 15.53
CA ILE A 260 -16.25 -12.15 16.60
C ILE A 260 -16.78 -13.34 17.41
N GLY A 261 -16.56 -13.35 18.73
CA GLY A 261 -17.26 -14.25 19.67
C GLY A 261 -18.60 -13.61 20.10
N GLN A 262 -19.71 -14.37 20.13
CA GLN A 262 -21.05 -13.80 20.34
C GLN A 262 -21.94 -14.52 21.36
N ASP A 263 -21.42 -15.44 22.17
CA ASP A 263 -22.22 -16.19 23.15
C ASP A 263 -21.75 -16.00 24.61
N SER A 264 -22.44 -16.68 25.54
CA SER A 264 -22.24 -16.60 26.99
C SER A 264 -21.50 -17.81 27.57
N ASP A 265 -20.84 -18.60 26.74
CA ASP A 265 -19.98 -19.68 27.21
C ASP A 265 -18.73 -19.11 27.93
N PRO A 266 -17.99 -19.95 28.67
CA PRO A 266 -16.84 -19.46 29.43
C PRO A 266 -15.56 -19.37 28.58
N THR A 267 -15.48 -20.06 27.44
CA THR A 267 -14.25 -20.18 26.65
C THR A 267 -14.50 -20.38 25.17
N ASP A 268 -13.86 -19.56 24.36
CA ASP A 268 -13.86 -19.64 22.91
C ASP A 268 -12.51 -20.18 22.42
N TRP A 269 -12.55 -21.17 21.52
CA TRP A 269 -11.36 -21.80 20.96
C TRP A 269 -11.28 -21.66 19.44
N PHE A 270 -10.12 -21.21 18.97
CA PHE A 270 -9.74 -21.19 17.56
C PHE A 270 -8.51 -22.06 17.33
N ARG A 271 -8.29 -22.45 16.08
CA ARG A 271 -7.07 -23.13 15.65
C ARG A 271 -6.59 -22.58 14.32
N PHE A 272 -5.29 -22.52 14.12
CA PHE A 272 -4.73 -22.28 12.79
C PHE A 272 -3.50 -23.16 12.58
N ASP A 273 -3.26 -23.54 11.34
CA ASP A 273 -2.03 -24.20 10.94
C ASP A 273 -1.07 -23.12 10.44
N ALA A 274 0.11 -23.03 11.06
CA ALA A 274 1.13 -22.09 10.61
C ALA A 274 1.64 -22.55 9.24
N VAL A 275 1.22 -21.86 8.18
CA VAL A 275 1.65 -22.15 6.81
C VAL A 275 3.15 -21.89 6.61
N ASP A 276 3.75 -21.06 7.46
CA ASP A 276 5.18 -20.81 7.52
C ASP A 276 5.71 -20.52 8.94
N ALA A 277 7.03 -20.46 9.10
CA ALA A 277 7.68 -20.01 10.33
C ALA A 277 7.72 -18.48 10.34
N GLY A 278 7.51 -17.86 11.50
CA GLY A 278 7.42 -16.40 11.61
C GLY A 278 7.01 -15.87 12.95
N THR A 279 6.82 -14.56 13.07
CA THR A 279 6.23 -13.93 14.25
C THR A 279 4.73 -13.82 14.04
N VAL A 280 3.94 -14.49 14.86
CA VAL A 280 2.50 -14.29 14.89
C VAL A 280 2.19 -13.16 15.86
N THR A 281 1.41 -12.20 15.42
CA THR A 281 0.81 -11.17 16.27
C THR A 281 -0.69 -11.41 16.35
N LEU A 282 -1.24 -11.56 17.56
CA LEU A 282 -2.68 -11.66 17.80
C LEU A 282 -3.14 -10.48 18.64
N SER A 283 -4.22 -9.82 18.23
CA SER A 283 -4.82 -8.69 18.96
C SER A 283 -6.26 -9.01 19.35
N LEU A 284 -6.64 -8.64 20.57
CA LEU A 284 -7.98 -8.77 21.09
C LEU A 284 -8.53 -7.38 21.41
N ARG A 285 -9.68 -7.03 20.85
CA ARG A 285 -10.26 -5.68 20.87
C ARG A 285 -11.75 -5.68 21.16
N GLY A 286 -12.28 -4.51 21.52
CA GLY A 286 -13.74 -4.30 21.65
C GLY A 286 -14.36 -5.00 22.85
N LEU A 287 -13.61 -5.14 23.94
CA LEU A 287 -13.92 -5.99 25.08
C LEU A 287 -15.00 -5.40 26.00
N GLY A 288 -16.08 -6.14 26.23
CA GLY A 288 -17.08 -5.82 27.26
C GLY A 288 -16.71 -6.29 28.67
N ASN A 289 -15.78 -7.23 28.80
CA ASN A 289 -15.26 -7.77 30.06
C ASN A 289 -13.78 -8.18 29.92
N ALA A 290 -13.15 -8.49 31.06
CA ALA A 290 -11.77 -8.95 31.08
C ALA A 290 -11.68 -10.40 30.60
N LEU A 291 -10.93 -10.62 29.52
CA LEU A 291 -10.74 -11.93 28.89
C LEU A 291 -9.24 -12.27 28.87
N ASP A 292 -8.92 -13.53 29.02
CA ASP A 292 -7.56 -14.02 28.80
C ASP A 292 -7.41 -14.42 27.35
N LEU A 293 -6.29 -14.06 26.74
CA LEU A 293 -5.89 -14.52 25.41
C LEU A 293 -4.71 -15.46 25.60
N VAL A 294 -4.87 -16.73 25.27
CA VAL A 294 -3.85 -17.77 25.46
C VAL A 294 -3.63 -18.48 24.14
N VAL A 295 -2.37 -18.79 23.82
CA VAL A 295 -2.00 -19.56 22.64
C VAL A 295 -1.27 -20.82 23.10
N LEU A 296 -1.75 -21.96 22.63
CA LEU A 296 -1.16 -23.27 22.86
C LEU A 296 -0.60 -23.85 21.55
N ASP A 297 0.47 -24.62 21.65
CA ASP A 297 0.95 -25.46 20.55
C ASP A 297 0.16 -26.78 20.42
N SER A 298 0.50 -27.60 19.42
CA SER A 298 -0.12 -28.91 19.20
C SER A 298 0.07 -29.92 20.35
N GLY A 299 1.04 -29.69 21.24
CA GLY A 299 1.26 -30.45 22.48
C GLY A 299 0.53 -29.89 23.69
N ALA A 300 -0.33 -28.88 23.51
CA ALA A 300 -1.02 -28.13 24.56
C ALA A 300 -0.08 -27.35 25.51
N HIS A 301 1.13 -27.00 25.06
CA HIS A 301 2.01 -26.09 25.80
C HIS A 301 1.67 -24.65 25.45
N GLU A 302 1.57 -23.80 26.47
CA GLU A 302 1.38 -22.37 26.27
C GLU A 302 2.62 -21.71 25.67
N VAL A 303 2.45 -21.04 24.52
CA VAL A 303 3.52 -20.35 23.79
C VAL A 303 3.44 -18.82 23.92
N ALA A 304 2.25 -18.29 24.21
CA ALA A 304 2.05 -16.90 24.59
C ALA A 304 0.71 -16.72 25.30
N SER A 305 0.64 -15.72 26.18
CA SER A 305 -0.64 -15.30 26.76
C SER A 305 -0.67 -13.85 27.18
N SER A 306 -1.88 -13.33 27.34
CA SER A 306 -2.20 -12.10 28.06
C SER A 306 -3.31 -12.41 29.04
N ARG A 307 -2.98 -12.40 30.33
CA ARG A 307 -3.94 -12.63 31.41
C ARG A 307 -4.10 -11.37 32.24
N THR A 308 -5.14 -10.59 31.97
CA THR A 308 -5.38 -9.31 32.64
C THR A 308 -6.82 -9.17 33.10
N THR A 309 -7.04 -8.34 34.14
CA THR A 309 -8.36 -7.91 34.59
C THR A 309 -8.85 -6.64 33.88
N SER A 310 -8.06 -6.13 32.91
CA SER A 310 -8.39 -4.95 32.12
C SER A 310 -9.29 -5.28 30.92
N ILE A 311 -10.14 -4.32 30.55
CA ILE A 311 -10.94 -4.34 29.31
C ILE A 311 -10.27 -3.57 28.16
N ALA A 312 -9.03 -3.13 28.33
CA ALA A 312 -8.28 -2.48 27.26
C ALA A 312 -7.89 -3.48 26.17
N ASP A 313 -7.93 -3.01 24.92
CA ASP A 313 -7.37 -3.70 23.76
C ASP A 313 -5.93 -4.15 24.05
N ARG A 314 -5.57 -5.33 23.53
CA ARG A 314 -4.30 -5.98 23.85
C ARG A 314 -3.78 -6.79 22.68
N SER A 315 -2.46 -6.98 22.65
CA SER A 315 -1.80 -7.81 21.66
C SER A 315 -0.79 -8.74 22.33
N ILE A 316 -0.63 -9.93 21.78
CA ILE A 316 0.47 -10.85 22.09
C ILE A 316 1.22 -11.21 20.82
N THR A 317 2.48 -11.55 20.97
CA THR A 317 3.34 -11.99 19.87
C THR A 317 4.06 -13.27 20.25
N PHE A 318 4.18 -14.21 19.31
CA PHE A 318 4.96 -15.43 19.50
C PHE A 318 5.60 -15.90 18.20
N ALA A 319 6.65 -16.71 18.31
CA ALA A 319 7.27 -17.33 17.15
C ALA A 319 6.48 -18.59 16.74
N ALA A 320 5.94 -18.60 15.53
CA ALA A 320 5.33 -19.75 14.90
C ALA A 320 6.36 -20.60 14.15
N VAL A 321 6.16 -21.92 14.16
CA VAL A 321 6.95 -22.91 13.42
C VAL A 321 6.13 -23.41 12.23
N LYS A 322 6.74 -23.44 11.04
CA LYS A 322 6.10 -23.94 9.81
C LYS A 322 5.52 -25.34 10.00
N GLY A 323 4.27 -25.50 9.59
CA GLY A 323 3.52 -26.75 9.66
C GLY A 323 3.04 -27.13 11.06
N GLN A 324 3.29 -26.31 12.08
CA GLN A 324 2.76 -26.53 13.42
C GLN A 324 1.36 -25.94 13.55
N THR A 325 0.45 -26.71 14.16
CA THR A 325 -0.88 -26.23 14.55
C THR A 325 -0.80 -25.49 15.88
N TYR A 326 -1.44 -24.33 15.94
CA TYR A 326 -1.63 -23.55 17.15
C TYR A 326 -3.11 -23.44 17.50
N TYR A 327 -3.40 -23.42 18.79
CA TYR A 327 -4.74 -23.23 19.35
C TYR A 327 -4.77 -21.90 20.09
N ILE A 328 -5.85 -21.15 19.93
CA ILE A 328 -6.08 -19.89 20.62
C ILE A 328 -7.27 -20.11 21.54
N GLU A 329 -7.08 -19.84 22.82
CA GLU A 329 -8.12 -19.86 23.84
C GLU A 329 -8.40 -18.42 24.29
N ILE A 330 -9.68 -18.05 24.25
CA ILE A 330 -10.20 -16.82 24.85
C ILE A 330 -11.04 -17.23 26.06
N ASP A 331 -10.59 -16.88 27.27
CA ASP A 331 -11.21 -17.33 28.52
C ASP A 331 -11.77 -16.16 29.34
N ALA A 332 -13.05 -16.24 29.72
CA ALA A 332 -13.73 -15.28 30.59
C ALA A 332 -13.49 -15.51 32.09
N ARG A 333 -12.53 -16.36 32.47
CA ARG A 333 -12.11 -16.65 33.85
C ARG A 333 -13.26 -17.21 34.69
N GLY A 334 -14.08 -18.08 34.08
CA GLY A 334 -15.27 -18.68 34.71
C GLY A 334 -16.51 -17.78 34.75
N GLY A 335 -16.47 -16.60 34.12
CA GLY A 335 -17.66 -15.80 33.77
C GLY A 335 -18.14 -16.07 32.34
N PRO A 336 -19.22 -15.42 31.87
CA PRO A 336 -19.61 -15.48 30.46
C PRO A 336 -18.68 -14.59 29.62
N LEU A 337 -18.33 -15.03 28.41
CA LEU A 337 -17.73 -14.15 27.41
C LEU A 337 -18.64 -12.95 27.12
N SER A 338 -18.02 -11.82 26.78
CA SER A 338 -18.71 -10.70 26.14
C SER A 338 -18.23 -10.58 24.71
N GLY A 339 -18.99 -9.88 23.85
CA GLY A 339 -18.57 -9.67 22.48
C GLY A 339 -17.15 -9.09 22.40
N TYR A 340 -16.31 -9.68 21.56
CA TYR A 340 -14.94 -9.26 21.31
C TYR A 340 -14.59 -9.43 19.83
N ILE A 341 -13.49 -8.81 19.41
CA ILE A 341 -12.88 -8.97 18.09
C ILE A 341 -11.47 -9.52 18.29
N ILE A 342 -11.13 -10.63 17.63
CA ILE A 342 -9.74 -11.11 17.51
C ILE A 342 -9.20 -10.86 16.09
N ASP A 343 -8.06 -10.19 16.01
CA ASP A 343 -7.27 -10.02 14.80
C ASP A 343 -5.97 -10.81 14.92
N GLY A 344 -5.35 -11.12 13.78
CA GLY A 344 -4.15 -11.94 13.77
C GLY A 344 -3.41 -11.84 12.45
N LYS A 345 -2.09 -11.92 12.51
CA LYS A 345 -1.21 -12.03 11.35
C LYS A 345 -0.03 -12.95 11.64
N LEU A 346 0.43 -13.68 10.63
CA LEU A 346 1.67 -14.44 10.66
C LEU A 346 2.69 -13.70 9.80
N ASP A 347 3.61 -13.00 10.44
CA ASP A 347 4.74 -12.34 9.79
C ASP A 347 5.85 -13.38 9.59
N ALA A 348 5.78 -14.13 8.50
CA ALA A 348 6.83 -15.07 8.12
C ALA A 348 8.02 -14.30 7.52
N PRO A 349 9.24 -14.35 8.08
CA PRO A 349 10.42 -13.93 7.34
C PRO A 349 10.62 -14.94 6.21
N GLN A 350 10.20 -14.59 4.99
CA GLN A 350 10.49 -15.40 3.82
C GLN A 350 11.85 -15.03 3.23
N ALA A 351 12.66 -16.07 3.05
CA ALA A 351 14.04 -15.99 2.59
C ALA A 351 14.14 -15.62 1.11
N LEU A 352 15.09 -14.73 0.80
CA LEU A 352 15.85 -14.65 -0.45
C LEU A 352 15.06 -15.05 -1.71
N GLN A 353 14.25 -14.14 -2.25
CA GLN A 353 13.76 -14.30 -3.62
C GLN A 353 14.91 -13.98 -4.59
N VAL A 354 15.49 -14.98 -5.26
CA VAL A 354 16.45 -14.75 -6.36
C VAL A 354 15.69 -14.74 -7.67
N ALA A 355 15.54 -13.57 -8.29
CA ALA A 355 14.90 -13.46 -9.62
C ALA A 355 15.68 -14.26 -10.66
N ALA A 356 14.95 -15.04 -11.48
CA ALA A 356 15.36 -15.28 -12.86
C ALA A 356 15.23 -13.97 -13.65
N PRO A 357 15.99 -13.74 -14.73
CA PRO A 357 15.89 -12.49 -15.47
C PRO A 357 14.49 -12.17 -15.97
N ASN A 358 14.09 -10.90 -15.86
CA ASN A 358 12.78 -10.35 -16.25
C ASN A 358 11.63 -10.89 -15.37
N ALA A 359 11.89 -11.06 -14.07
CA ALA A 359 10.90 -11.53 -13.11
C ALA A 359 10.13 -10.37 -12.48
N THR A 360 8.83 -10.60 -12.26
CA THR A 360 8.07 -9.85 -11.27
C THR A 360 8.16 -10.56 -9.92
N LEU A 361 8.76 -9.91 -8.92
CA LEU A 361 8.88 -10.39 -7.56
C LEU A 361 7.91 -9.62 -6.65
N ARG A 362 7.32 -10.32 -5.68
CA ARG A 362 6.46 -9.71 -4.66
C ARG A 362 6.89 -10.21 -3.29
N GLY A 363 7.25 -9.28 -2.40
CA GLY A 363 7.41 -9.58 -0.99
C GLY A 363 6.05 -9.73 -0.30
N THR A 364 6.12 -9.83 1.01
CA THR A 364 5.05 -10.16 1.94
C THR A 364 4.66 -8.92 2.73
N ASP A 365 3.88 -9.08 3.80
CA ASP A 365 3.61 -7.98 4.74
C ASP A 365 4.68 -7.87 5.86
N GLY A 366 5.72 -8.70 5.81
CA GLY A 366 6.85 -8.69 6.73
C GLY A 366 8.14 -8.25 6.05
N ALA A 367 9.17 -7.95 6.84
CA ALA A 367 10.48 -7.53 6.31
C ALA A 367 11.12 -8.64 5.44
N ASP A 368 11.36 -8.32 4.17
CA ASP A 368 11.87 -9.25 3.16
C ASP A 368 13.32 -8.96 2.74
N LEU A 369 14.01 -10.01 2.27
CA LEU A 369 15.26 -9.88 1.51
C LEU A 369 15.03 -10.37 0.08
N ILE A 370 15.00 -9.43 -0.86
CA ILE A 370 14.78 -9.69 -2.28
C ILE A 370 16.10 -9.49 -3.02
N VAL A 371 16.51 -10.43 -3.87
CA VAL A 371 17.74 -10.33 -4.67
C VAL A 371 17.39 -10.41 -6.15
N VAL A 372 17.62 -9.32 -6.87
CA VAL A 372 17.43 -9.31 -8.33
C VAL A 372 18.77 -9.56 -9.03
N SER A 373 18.80 -10.61 -9.85
CA SER A 373 20.01 -11.11 -10.50
C SER A 373 20.20 -10.62 -11.95
N GLY A 374 19.41 -9.63 -12.35
CA GLY A 374 19.54 -8.88 -13.61
C GLY A 374 18.52 -9.31 -14.64
N GLY A 375 18.16 -8.37 -15.52
CA GLY A 375 16.98 -8.45 -16.39
C GLY A 375 16.14 -7.19 -16.22
N ASP A 376 14.93 -7.21 -16.75
CA ASP A 376 13.95 -6.13 -16.66
C ASP A 376 12.97 -6.45 -15.52
N ASP A 377 13.52 -6.52 -14.30
CA ASP A 377 12.81 -7.03 -13.13
C ASP A 377 11.89 -5.97 -12.52
N PHE A 378 10.72 -6.40 -12.03
CA PHE A 378 9.78 -5.56 -11.30
C PHE A 378 9.60 -6.11 -9.88
N VAL A 379 9.89 -5.32 -8.86
CA VAL A 379 9.79 -5.73 -7.46
C VAL A 379 8.70 -4.91 -6.78
N PHE A 380 7.74 -5.60 -6.16
CA PHE A 380 6.86 -5.04 -5.14
C PHE A 380 7.38 -5.55 -3.80
N ALA A 381 7.90 -4.68 -2.95
CA ALA A 381 8.53 -5.08 -1.71
C ALA A 381 7.49 -5.57 -0.68
N GLY A 382 6.31 -4.95 -0.68
CA GLY A 382 5.20 -5.34 0.19
C GLY A 382 5.10 -4.43 1.41
N ALA A 383 4.50 -4.91 2.50
CA ALA A 383 4.61 -4.19 3.76
C ALA A 383 5.82 -4.70 4.54
N GLY A 384 6.46 -3.87 5.34
CA GLY A 384 7.65 -4.27 6.07
C GLY A 384 8.80 -3.28 5.87
N ASN A 385 9.92 -3.54 6.52
CA ASN A 385 11.15 -2.79 6.22
C ASN A 385 12.02 -3.69 5.36
N ASP A 386 11.92 -3.54 4.05
CA ASP A 386 12.46 -4.53 3.12
C ASP A 386 13.88 -4.19 2.70
N ARG A 387 14.61 -5.22 2.30
CA ARG A 387 15.94 -5.11 1.70
C ARG A 387 15.91 -5.73 0.31
N ILE A 388 16.16 -4.91 -0.70
CA ILE A 388 16.26 -5.35 -2.09
C ILE A 388 17.71 -5.19 -2.55
N GLU A 389 18.36 -6.26 -2.98
CA GLU A 389 19.71 -6.22 -3.55
C GLU A 389 19.67 -6.39 -5.07
N VAL A 390 19.99 -5.31 -5.77
CA VAL A 390 20.23 -5.31 -7.20
C VAL A 390 21.68 -5.71 -7.44
N ARG A 391 21.92 -6.93 -7.93
CA ARG A 391 23.30 -7.43 -8.14
C ARG A 391 23.88 -7.05 -9.49
N THR A 392 23.04 -7.08 -10.52
CA THR A 392 23.41 -6.85 -11.91
C THR A 392 22.30 -6.07 -12.60
N LEU A 393 22.66 -5.07 -13.41
CA LEU A 393 21.69 -4.30 -14.20
C LEU A 393 21.56 -4.95 -15.58
N GLY A 394 20.31 -5.26 -15.99
CA GLY A 394 19.97 -5.91 -17.25
C GLY A 394 20.10 -5.02 -18.50
N THR A 395 19.22 -5.23 -19.47
CA THR A 395 19.20 -4.52 -20.76
C THR A 395 18.24 -3.32 -20.80
N VAL A 396 17.14 -3.33 -20.04
CA VAL A 396 16.13 -2.24 -19.96
C VAL A 396 15.99 -1.68 -18.53
N GLY A 397 16.23 -2.46 -17.47
CA GLY A 397 16.42 -1.93 -16.10
C GLY A 397 15.46 -2.49 -15.05
N VAL A 398 15.65 -2.13 -13.76
CA VAL A 398 14.88 -2.68 -12.62
C VAL A 398 13.91 -1.62 -12.09
N THR A 399 12.68 -2.01 -11.78
CA THR A 399 11.75 -1.17 -11.02
C THR A 399 11.49 -1.78 -9.65
N VAL A 400 11.62 -0.98 -8.60
CA VAL A 400 11.30 -1.38 -7.22
C VAL A 400 10.24 -0.44 -6.67
N GLN A 401 9.14 -1.02 -6.20
CA GLN A 401 8.13 -0.36 -5.38
C GLN A 401 8.34 -0.80 -3.94
N GLY A 402 8.74 0.12 -3.05
CA GLY A 402 8.93 -0.18 -1.62
C GLY A 402 7.61 -0.41 -0.89
N GLU A 403 6.51 0.18 -1.38
CA GLU A 403 5.19 0.05 -0.76
C GLU A 403 5.16 0.55 0.70
N ALA A 404 4.87 -0.28 1.70
CA ALA A 404 4.61 0.18 3.06
C ALA A 404 5.76 -0.17 4.01
N GLY A 405 6.32 0.83 4.67
CA GLY A 405 7.33 0.65 5.70
C GLY A 405 8.57 1.45 5.34
N ARG A 406 9.77 0.92 5.59
CA ARG A 406 11.02 1.65 5.36
C ARG A 406 12.03 0.77 4.65
N ASP A 407 12.20 1.03 3.36
CA ASP A 407 12.86 0.10 2.46
C ASP A 407 14.26 0.52 2.10
N LEU A 408 15.12 -0.48 1.93
CA LEU A 408 16.50 -0.34 1.53
C LEU A 408 16.75 -1.07 0.22
N VAL A 409 17.11 -0.32 -0.81
CA VAL A 409 17.57 -0.87 -2.08
C VAL A 409 19.07 -0.73 -2.20
N ALA A 410 19.79 -1.84 -2.19
CA ALA A 410 21.21 -1.91 -2.47
C ALA A 410 21.47 -2.06 -3.97
N VAL A 411 22.29 -1.17 -4.52
CA VAL A 411 22.66 -1.15 -5.95
C VAL A 411 24.17 -1.33 -6.11
N PRO A 412 24.64 -1.89 -7.24
CA PRO A 412 26.04 -2.22 -7.38
C PRO A 412 26.89 -0.98 -7.64
N GLY A 413 28.12 -0.94 -7.12
CA GLY A 413 29.07 0.14 -7.42
C GLY A 413 28.88 1.43 -6.60
N PHE A 414 29.56 2.48 -7.02
CA PHE A 414 29.60 3.77 -6.32
C PHE A 414 28.48 4.69 -6.76
N SER A 415 28.03 5.63 -5.92
CA SER A 415 27.04 6.64 -6.31
C SER A 415 27.46 7.47 -7.52
N THR A 416 28.76 7.73 -7.68
CA THR A 416 29.33 8.45 -8.84
C THR A 416 29.25 7.67 -10.16
N SER A 417 28.91 6.38 -10.11
CA SER A 417 28.63 5.57 -11.30
C SER A 417 27.24 5.82 -11.89
N TYR A 418 26.42 6.61 -11.20
CA TYR A 418 25.04 6.89 -11.57
C TYR A 418 24.80 8.38 -11.74
N ARG A 419 23.96 8.74 -12.71
CA ARG A 419 23.16 9.95 -12.66
C ARG A 419 21.91 9.65 -11.83
N ILE A 420 21.71 10.42 -10.77
CA ILE A 420 20.55 10.30 -9.88
C ILE A 420 19.56 11.39 -10.26
N GLU A 421 18.36 11.00 -10.70
CA GLU A 421 17.31 11.92 -11.12
C GLU A 421 16.09 11.78 -10.20
N LYS A 422 15.53 12.91 -9.77
CA LYS A 422 14.24 12.95 -9.08
C LYS A 422 13.12 12.90 -10.13
N GLY A 423 12.20 11.96 -9.98
CA GLY A 423 11.01 11.82 -10.83
C GLY A 423 9.78 12.49 -10.23
N ASP A 424 8.62 11.90 -10.49
CA ASP A 424 7.37 12.22 -9.79
C ASP A 424 7.52 12.08 -8.26
N PRO A 425 6.62 12.65 -7.43
CA PRO A 425 6.72 12.55 -5.97
C PRO A 425 6.93 11.10 -5.49
N GLY A 426 7.98 10.89 -4.70
CA GLY A 426 8.37 9.56 -4.21
C GLY A 426 9.12 8.67 -5.21
N VAL A 427 9.47 9.18 -6.40
CA VAL A 427 10.19 8.43 -7.44
C VAL A 427 11.64 8.91 -7.58
N VAL A 428 12.59 7.98 -7.57
CA VAL A 428 14.02 8.21 -7.83
C VAL A 428 14.49 7.29 -8.94
N ARG A 429 15.24 7.84 -9.91
CA ARG A 429 15.82 7.08 -11.01
C ARG A 429 17.35 7.10 -10.92
N LEU A 430 17.96 5.92 -10.98
CA LEU A 430 19.40 5.74 -11.03
C LEU A 430 19.79 5.30 -12.43
N LEU A 431 20.45 6.17 -13.19
CA LEU A 431 20.89 5.90 -14.56
C LEU A 431 22.40 5.67 -14.58
N PRO A 432 22.90 4.46 -14.84
CA PRO A 432 24.34 4.19 -14.90
C PRO A 432 25.01 4.99 -16.03
N PHE A 433 26.25 5.43 -15.84
CA PHE A 433 27.05 5.98 -16.93
C PHE A 433 27.59 4.85 -17.83
N ASP A 434 27.07 4.76 -19.06
CA ASP A 434 27.50 3.81 -20.09
C ASP A 434 28.90 4.17 -20.64
N ASN A 435 29.98 3.61 -20.10
CA ASN A 435 31.30 3.86 -20.68
C ASN A 435 31.56 2.97 -21.93
N GLY A 436 30.99 3.34 -23.09
CA GLY A 436 31.41 2.82 -24.40
C GLY A 436 30.58 3.30 -25.62
N PRO A 437 31.16 3.42 -26.84
CA PRO A 437 30.40 3.68 -28.06
C PRO A 437 29.57 2.44 -28.41
N GLY A 438 28.25 2.60 -28.45
CA GLY A 438 27.26 1.50 -28.42
C GLY A 438 26.36 1.50 -27.18
N ALA A 439 26.36 2.57 -26.39
CA ALA A 439 25.39 2.80 -25.32
C ALA A 439 23.96 2.58 -25.82
N ALA A 440 23.26 1.60 -25.25
CA ALA A 440 21.86 1.35 -25.52
C ALA A 440 21.03 2.24 -24.58
N PRO A 441 20.17 3.14 -25.10
CA PRO A 441 19.21 3.88 -24.27
C PRO A 441 18.35 2.89 -23.46
N GLY A 442 18.24 3.07 -22.14
CA GLY A 442 17.18 2.40 -21.37
C GLY A 442 17.54 1.95 -19.96
N LYS A 443 18.80 1.61 -19.66
CA LYS A 443 19.15 0.98 -18.37
C LYS A 443 18.97 1.95 -17.19
N GLN A 444 17.97 1.72 -16.35
CA GLN A 444 17.77 2.49 -15.12
C GLN A 444 17.28 1.60 -13.97
N VAL A 445 17.58 2.00 -12.73
CA VAL A 445 16.85 1.52 -11.56
C VAL A 445 15.82 2.58 -11.19
N THR A 446 14.54 2.25 -11.29
CA THR A 446 13.44 3.12 -10.86
C THR A 446 13.00 2.69 -9.48
N LEU A 447 13.05 3.60 -8.52
CA LEU A 447 12.67 3.39 -7.13
C LEU A 447 11.42 4.21 -6.84
N VAL A 448 10.40 3.59 -6.29
CA VAL A 448 9.12 4.23 -5.94
C VAL A 448 8.85 3.93 -4.48
N GLY A 449 8.74 4.96 -3.65
CA GLY A 449 8.48 4.80 -2.21
C GLY A 449 9.56 3.99 -1.51
N VAL A 450 10.83 4.29 -1.79
CA VAL A 450 12.00 3.68 -1.14
C VAL A 450 12.69 4.77 -0.35
N GLU A 451 13.08 4.51 0.90
CA GLU A 451 13.69 5.51 1.80
C GLU A 451 15.21 5.48 1.77
N TYR A 452 15.82 4.32 1.48
CA TYR A 452 17.25 4.11 1.56
C TYR A 452 17.83 3.47 0.30
N VAL A 453 18.80 4.13 -0.32
CA VAL A 453 19.56 3.60 -1.45
C VAL A 453 21.00 3.34 -1.02
N GLN A 454 21.39 2.08 -0.93
CA GLN A 454 22.73 1.68 -0.53
C GLN A 454 23.64 1.53 -1.75
N PHE A 455 24.66 2.38 -1.84
CA PHE A 455 25.81 2.23 -2.75
C PHE A 455 26.98 1.56 -2.01
N SER A 456 28.08 1.29 -2.71
CA SER A 456 29.26 0.62 -2.13
C SER A 456 29.97 1.47 -1.05
N GLU A 457 29.87 2.79 -1.13
CA GLU A 457 30.58 3.75 -0.27
C GLU A 457 29.69 4.52 0.71
N LYS A 458 28.39 4.65 0.40
CA LYS A 458 27.43 5.41 1.22
C LYS A 458 25.99 4.97 1.00
N THR A 459 25.12 5.43 1.89
CA THR A 459 23.66 5.34 1.72
C THR A 459 23.12 6.73 1.35
N LEU A 460 22.31 6.81 0.31
CA LEU A 460 21.51 7.98 -0.03
C LEU A 460 20.11 7.80 0.57
N PHE A 461 19.64 8.78 1.33
CA PHE A 461 18.31 8.79 1.92
C PHE A 461 17.38 9.53 0.98
N THR A 462 16.25 8.93 0.63
CA THR A 462 15.28 9.43 -0.35
C THR A 462 13.96 9.68 0.38
N LEU A 463 13.91 10.78 1.12
CA LEU A 463 12.89 11.02 2.15
C LEU A 463 11.92 12.11 1.74
N GLN A 464 10.68 12.01 2.23
CA GLN A 464 9.73 13.12 2.15
C GLN A 464 10.19 14.29 3.05
N GLN A 465 9.66 15.49 2.79
CA GLN A 465 10.10 16.72 3.48
C GLN A 465 10.05 16.63 5.01
N ASN A 466 8.99 16.06 5.58
CA ASN A 466 8.82 15.88 7.03
C ASN A 466 9.91 14.99 7.65
N GLU A 467 10.30 13.92 6.96
CA GLU A 467 11.33 12.99 7.41
C GLU A 467 12.74 13.54 7.18
N ALA A 468 12.93 14.26 6.06
CA ALA A 468 14.17 14.97 5.76
C ALA A 468 14.51 16.01 6.85
N ASP A 469 13.50 16.67 7.42
CA ASP A 469 13.69 17.61 8.54
C ASP A 469 14.13 16.89 9.82
N VAL A 470 13.64 15.68 10.08
CA VAL A 470 14.11 14.83 11.19
C VAL A 470 15.55 14.38 10.95
N ALA A 471 15.89 13.98 9.72
CA ALA A 471 17.25 13.57 9.35
C ALA A 471 18.26 14.73 9.49
N ARG A 472 17.86 15.94 9.08
CA ARG A 472 18.66 17.16 9.28
C ARG A 472 18.79 17.53 10.74
N LEU A 473 17.73 17.39 11.53
CA LEU A 473 17.77 17.63 12.97
C LEU A 473 18.75 16.69 13.67
N TYR A 474 18.70 15.39 13.34
CA TYR A 474 19.66 14.39 13.81
C TYR A 474 21.08 14.79 13.41
N SER A 475 21.30 15.17 12.15
CA SER A 475 22.63 15.54 11.67
C SER A 475 23.18 16.82 12.32
N ALA A 476 22.34 17.84 12.50
CA ALA A 476 22.72 19.07 13.22
C ALA A 476 23.00 18.80 14.71
N ALA A 477 22.27 17.86 15.33
CA ALA A 477 22.42 17.50 16.73
C ALA A 477 23.67 16.67 17.00
N LEU A 478 23.98 15.70 16.13
CA LEU A 478 25.05 14.72 16.39
C LEU A 478 26.25 14.89 15.46
N GLY A 479 26.16 15.78 14.47
CA GLY A 479 27.23 16.14 13.52
C GLY A 479 27.81 14.95 12.78
N ARG A 480 26.92 14.06 12.33
CA ARG A 480 27.18 12.89 11.48
C ARG A 480 25.94 12.62 10.62
N THR A 481 26.09 11.82 9.57
CA THR A 481 24.93 11.23 8.88
C THR A 481 24.18 10.33 9.87
N PRO A 482 22.84 10.38 9.94
CA PRO A 482 22.09 9.49 10.81
C PRO A 482 22.34 8.03 10.43
N ASP A 483 22.41 7.15 11.42
CA ASP A 483 22.24 5.72 11.17
C ASP A 483 20.76 5.41 10.90
N ILE A 484 20.49 4.40 10.06
CA ILE A 484 19.13 4.08 9.60
C ILE A 484 18.21 3.73 10.76
N GLU A 485 18.67 2.88 11.69
CA GLU A 485 17.86 2.43 12.83
C GLU A 485 17.50 3.60 13.75
N GLY A 486 18.47 4.43 14.12
CA GLY A 486 18.26 5.61 14.94
C GLY A 486 17.34 6.62 14.26
N LEU A 487 17.48 6.85 12.95
CA LEU A 487 16.57 7.72 12.20
C LEU A 487 15.15 7.17 12.17
N ASN A 488 14.97 5.87 11.91
CA ASN A 488 13.67 5.21 11.88
C ASN A 488 12.91 5.39 13.21
N VAL A 489 13.60 5.27 14.33
CA VAL A 489 13.02 5.52 15.67
C VAL A 489 12.52 6.95 15.80
N GLN A 490 13.30 7.94 15.37
CA GLN A 490 12.91 9.35 15.45
C GLN A 490 11.74 9.68 14.52
N VAL A 491 11.75 9.15 13.30
CA VAL A 491 10.65 9.34 12.36
C VAL A 491 9.36 8.69 12.87
N ALA A 492 9.44 7.47 13.42
CA ALA A 492 8.29 6.81 14.04
C ALA A 492 7.71 7.63 15.20
N ALA A 493 8.56 8.20 16.06
CA ALA A 493 8.12 9.08 17.13
C ALA A 493 7.41 10.35 16.61
N ARG A 494 7.95 10.96 15.53
CA ARG A 494 7.34 12.12 14.87
C ARG A 494 5.97 11.77 14.27
N SER A 495 5.87 10.62 13.61
CA SER A 495 4.63 10.10 13.04
C SER A 495 3.59 9.74 14.09
N ALA A 496 4.02 9.30 15.28
CA ALA A 496 3.16 9.08 16.45
C ALA A 496 2.69 10.38 17.14
N GLY A 497 3.07 11.55 16.63
CA GLY A 497 2.58 12.85 17.08
C GLY A 497 3.54 13.64 17.98
N LEU A 498 4.75 13.13 18.27
CA LEU A 498 5.77 13.90 18.99
C LEU A 498 6.09 15.16 18.20
N LYS A 499 6.12 16.35 18.83
CA LYS A 499 6.41 17.59 18.11
C LYS A 499 7.90 17.66 17.75
N LEU A 500 8.23 18.39 16.69
CA LEU A 500 9.62 18.56 16.26
C LEU A 500 10.48 19.20 17.37
N HIS A 501 9.90 20.13 18.14
CA HIS A 501 10.54 20.73 19.32
C HIS A 501 10.86 19.69 20.41
N ASP A 502 9.88 18.86 20.79
CA ASP A 502 10.11 17.81 21.79
C ASP A 502 11.18 16.79 21.31
N LEU A 503 11.20 16.48 20.01
CA LEU A 503 12.21 15.62 19.41
C LEU A 503 13.61 16.26 19.44
N ALA A 504 13.71 17.55 19.13
CA ALA A 504 14.95 18.33 19.26
C ALA A 504 15.41 18.39 20.73
N GLN A 505 14.48 18.54 21.67
CA GLN A 505 14.76 18.53 23.10
C GLN A 505 15.31 17.17 23.57
N ASN A 506 14.81 16.05 23.02
CA ASN A 506 15.37 14.72 23.30
C ASN A 506 16.84 14.62 22.85
N PHE A 507 17.18 15.17 21.68
CA PHE A 507 18.57 15.25 21.24
C PHE A 507 19.40 16.13 22.17
N VAL A 508 18.92 17.33 22.52
CA VAL A 508 19.63 18.26 23.42
C VAL A 508 19.91 17.62 24.79
N ASN A 509 18.98 16.79 25.28
CA ASN A 509 19.11 16.07 26.55
C ASN A 509 19.96 14.78 26.45
N SER A 510 20.36 14.37 25.25
CA SER A 510 21.12 13.13 25.05
C SER A 510 22.57 13.28 25.53
N ALA A 511 23.16 12.15 25.98
CA ALA A 511 24.56 12.12 26.38
C ALA A 511 25.51 12.45 25.22
N GLU A 512 25.18 12.05 23.99
CA GLU A 512 25.97 12.34 22.78
C GLU A 512 26.00 13.84 22.48
N PHE A 513 24.85 14.52 22.56
CA PHE A 513 24.78 15.97 22.40
C PHE A 513 25.54 16.71 23.50
N ALA A 514 25.35 16.32 24.76
CA ALA A 514 26.05 16.91 25.89
C ALA A 514 27.58 16.75 25.76
N ALA A 515 28.06 15.61 25.28
CA ALA A 515 29.49 15.39 25.05
C ALA A 515 30.06 16.31 23.94
N ARG A 516 29.26 16.64 22.93
CA ARG A 516 29.68 17.45 21.78
C ARG A 516 29.59 18.97 22.05
N PHE A 517 28.50 19.41 22.66
CA PHE A 517 28.20 20.83 22.88
C PHE A 517 28.57 21.33 24.28
N GLY A 518 28.62 20.44 25.27
CA GLY A 518 29.04 20.76 26.65
C GLY A 518 28.08 21.69 27.41
N THR A 519 28.49 22.08 28.61
CA THR A 519 27.78 23.00 29.51
C THR A 519 28.32 24.44 29.46
N GLY A 520 28.97 24.81 28.35
CA GLY A 520 29.56 26.14 28.15
C GLY A 520 28.51 27.26 28.05
N SER A 521 29.01 28.50 27.91
CA SER A 521 28.15 29.67 27.75
C SER A 521 27.28 29.57 26.48
N ASP A 522 26.20 30.33 26.40
CA ASP A 522 25.35 30.35 25.20
C ASP A 522 26.13 30.82 23.96
N ALA A 523 27.09 31.72 24.13
CA ALA A 523 27.99 32.13 23.06
C ALA A 523 28.90 30.98 22.56
N ASP A 524 29.33 30.08 23.46
CA ASP A 524 30.10 28.89 23.10
C ASP A 524 29.22 27.84 22.42
N PHE A 525 27.99 27.68 22.91
CA PHE A 525 27.00 26.78 22.33
C PHE A 525 26.69 27.16 20.87
N VAL A 526 26.39 28.44 20.63
CA VAL A 526 26.12 28.97 19.29
C VAL A 526 27.31 28.77 18.37
N GLU A 527 28.54 29.05 18.84
CA GLU A 527 29.74 28.83 18.03
C GLU A 527 29.89 27.36 17.61
N ARG A 528 29.66 26.42 18.53
CA ARG A 528 29.71 24.99 18.23
C ARG A 528 28.61 24.58 17.26
N MET A 529 27.42 25.17 17.33
CA MET A 529 26.33 24.90 16.37
C MET A 529 26.70 25.32 14.95
N TYR A 530 27.34 26.48 14.77
CA TYR A 530 27.89 26.91 13.48
C TYR A 530 28.92 25.92 12.94
N VAL A 531 29.90 25.55 13.75
CA VAL A 531 30.97 24.64 13.31
C VAL A 531 30.42 23.25 13.00
N ASN A 532 29.53 22.73 13.85
CA ASN A 532 28.99 21.38 13.69
C ASN A 532 28.01 21.28 12.51
N SER A 533 27.05 22.18 12.45
CA SER A 533 25.94 22.09 11.49
C SER A 533 26.32 22.72 10.15
N LEU A 534 27.07 23.83 10.15
CA LEU A 534 27.37 24.60 8.95
C LEU A 534 28.82 24.42 8.47
N GLY A 535 29.69 23.82 9.29
CA GLY A 535 31.08 23.55 8.93
C GLY A 535 31.98 24.80 8.88
N ARG A 536 31.53 25.90 9.47
CA ARG A 536 32.27 27.17 9.55
C ARG A 536 32.06 27.84 10.90
N GLY A 537 32.92 28.80 11.25
CA GLY A 537 32.70 29.66 12.42
C GLY A 537 31.54 30.65 12.20
N SER A 538 31.02 31.16 13.32
CA SER A 538 30.00 32.20 13.29
C SER A 538 30.57 33.55 12.84
N ASP A 539 29.77 34.35 12.14
CA ASP A 539 30.05 35.77 11.98
C ASP A 539 29.45 36.57 13.14
N ALA A 540 29.90 37.82 13.33
CA ALA A 540 29.48 38.63 14.48
C ALA A 540 27.96 38.88 14.51
N GLY A 541 27.32 39.06 13.35
CA GLY A 541 25.89 39.32 13.26
C GLY A 541 25.07 38.06 13.56
N GLY A 542 25.42 36.95 12.91
CA GLY A 542 24.77 35.66 13.13
C GLY A 542 24.90 35.18 14.59
N LYS A 543 26.07 35.35 15.20
CA LYS A 543 26.27 35.01 16.62
C LYS A 543 25.41 35.86 17.54
N SER A 544 25.35 37.18 17.31
CA SER A 544 24.52 38.10 18.11
C SER A 544 23.05 37.70 18.01
N PHE A 545 22.56 37.41 16.80
CA PHE A 545 21.17 37.01 16.57
C PHE A 545 20.76 35.81 17.43
N TRP A 546 21.55 34.73 17.45
CA TRP A 546 21.21 33.54 18.22
C TRP A 546 21.32 33.75 19.74
N ILE A 547 22.25 34.59 20.20
CA ILE A 547 22.36 34.95 21.62
C ILE A 547 21.14 35.77 22.05
N ASP A 548 20.73 36.75 21.24
CA ASP A 548 19.54 37.57 21.50
C ASP A 548 18.26 36.71 21.44
N PHE A 549 18.24 35.69 20.57
CA PHE A 549 17.15 34.72 20.49
C PHE A 549 16.98 33.91 21.79
N LEU A 550 18.08 33.45 22.41
CA LEU A 550 18.03 32.82 23.74
C LEU A 550 17.61 33.82 24.83
N ALA A 551 18.12 35.05 24.77
CA ALA A 551 17.76 36.10 25.73
C ALA A 551 16.27 36.47 25.68
N ALA A 552 15.61 36.24 24.54
CA ALA A 552 14.18 36.42 24.35
C ALA A 552 13.32 35.26 24.92
N GLY A 553 13.94 34.22 25.48
CA GLY A 553 13.26 33.11 26.16
C GLY A 553 13.11 31.83 25.32
N HIS A 554 13.70 31.77 24.13
CA HIS A 554 13.84 30.54 23.37
C HIS A 554 14.86 29.61 24.00
N ASP A 555 14.75 28.31 23.73
CA ASP A 555 15.67 27.31 24.27
C ASP A 555 16.69 26.81 23.21
N ARG A 556 17.59 25.93 23.65
CA ARG A 556 18.61 25.35 22.78
C ARG A 556 18.03 24.40 21.74
N ALA A 557 16.82 23.86 21.96
CA ALA A 557 16.13 23.03 20.99
C ALA A 557 15.59 23.89 19.82
N ASP A 558 15.06 25.08 20.11
CA ASP A 558 14.68 26.06 19.08
C ASP A 558 15.88 26.45 18.19
N ILE A 559 17.04 26.72 18.80
CA ILE A 559 18.28 26.98 18.04
C ILE A 559 18.64 25.79 17.15
N LEU A 560 18.65 24.58 17.71
CA LEU A 560 19.00 23.38 16.98
C LEU A 560 18.09 23.20 15.73
N ILE A 561 16.78 23.42 15.87
CA ILE A 561 15.84 23.40 14.75
C ILE A 561 16.18 24.48 13.72
N GLY A 562 16.49 25.69 14.17
CA GLY A 562 16.87 26.80 13.30
C GLY A 562 18.11 26.50 12.45
N PHE A 563 19.14 25.86 13.02
CA PHE A 563 20.29 25.39 12.27
C PHE A 563 19.93 24.22 11.32
N ALA A 564 19.20 23.22 11.81
CA ALA A 564 18.83 22.03 11.05
C ALA A 564 18.00 22.35 9.80
N THR A 565 17.09 23.31 9.89
CA THR A 565 16.18 23.71 8.80
C THR A 565 16.75 24.83 7.92
N SER A 566 17.95 25.32 8.22
CA SER A 566 18.57 26.40 7.45
C SER A 566 18.92 25.95 6.01
N PRO A 567 18.82 26.84 5.02
CA PRO A 567 19.25 26.54 3.65
C PRO A 567 20.72 26.11 3.55
N GLU A 568 21.58 26.66 4.41
CA GLU A 568 23.00 26.33 4.46
C GLU A 568 23.24 24.92 4.98
N HIS A 569 22.53 24.48 6.02
CA HIS A 569 22.60 23.09 6.47
C HIS A 569 22.03 22.13 5.42
N ALA A 570 20.90 22.50 4.79
CA ALA A 570 20.31 21.69 3.73
C ALA A 570 21.31 21.41 2.60
N GLN A 571 22.09 22.40 2.17
CA GLN A 571 23.17 22.23 1.18
C GLN A 571 24.26 21.25 1.61
N ARG A 572 24.55 21.13 2.92
CA ARG A 572 25.55 20.18 3.43
C ARG A 572 25.05 18.75 3.50
N THR A 573 23.73 18.55 3.43
CA THR A 573 23.12 17.21 3.50
C THR A 573 22.88 16.58 2.13
N THR A 574 23.01 17.34 1.02
CA THR A 574 22.66 16.85 -0.32
C THR A 574 23.52 15.69 -0.82
N ASP A 575 24.68 15.44 -0.20
CA ASP A 575 25.53 14.29 -0.53
C ASP A 575 24.89 12.95 -0.12
N TRP A 576 24.08 12.95 0.94
CA TRP A 576 23.47 11.74 1.51
C TRP A 576 21.96 11.84 1.71
N LEU A 577 21.33 12.98 1.42
CA LEU A 577 19.89 13.21 1.54
C LEU A 577 19.32 13.85 0.27
N LEU A 578 18.37 13.17 -0.35
CA LEU A 578 17.52 13.64 -1.43
C LEU A 578 16.08 13.77 -0.93
N VAL A 579 15.49 14.95 -1.06
CA VAL A 579 14.08 15.16 -0.69
C VAL A 579 13.19 14.83 -1.88
N VAL A 580 12.34 13.81 -1.76
CA VAL A 580 11.51 13.25 -2.85
C VAL A 580 10.05 13.66 -2.76
#